data_AF-A0AAW3RKR3-F1
#
_entry.id   AF-A0AAW3RKR3-F1
#
_cell.length_a   1.000
_cell.length_b   1.000
_cell.length_c   1.000
_cell.angle_alpha   90.00
_cell.angle_beta   90.00
_cell.angle_gamma   90.00
#
_symmetry.space_group_name_H-M   'P 1'
#
loop_
_entity.id
_entity.type
_entity.pdbx_description
1 polymer ?
#
loop_
_entity_poly.entity_id
_entity_poly.type
_entity_poly.pdbx_seq_one_letter_code
_entity_poly.pdbx_strand_id
1 'polypeptide(L)' 'MIVTRTQEGKLYAKQHDPLFREGRPKTYSDEQIRFAYELRKQGMTYKMIERKTGISKRTQQRRFKSI' A
#
# COMPACT_ATOMS: atom_id res chain seq x y z
N MET A 1 23.39 24.17 -9.73
CA MET A 1 22.02 23.93 -10.26
C MET A 1 21.17 23.32 -9.15
N ILE A 2 19.91 23.74 -8.96
CA ILE A 2 19.07 23.27 -7.82
C ILE A 2 18.66 21.80 -8.00
N VAL A 3 18.37 21.38 -9.23
CA VAL A 3 17.91 20.02 -9.55
C VAL A 3 18.96 18.95 -9.22
N THR A 4 20.23 19.20 -9.53
CA THR A 4 21.31 18.23 -9.26
C THR A 4 21.49 18.00 -7.76
N ARG A 5 21.50 19.08 -6.97
CA ARG A 5 21.67 19.03 -5.52
C ARG A 5 20.53 18.31 -4.80
N THR A 6 19.28 18.52 -5.23
CA THR A 6 18.12 17.83 -4.62
C THR A 6 18.08 16.35 -4.97
N GLN A 7 18.52 15.96 -6.17
CA GLN A 7 18.67 14.57 -6.56
C GLN A 7 19.79 13.87 -5.76
N GLU A 8 20.95 14.53 -5.63
CA GLU A 8 22.08 14.04 -4.81
C GLU A 8 21.68 13.84 -3.35
N GLY A 9 21.03 14.82 -2.73
CA GLY A 9 20.55 14.71 -1.35
C GLY A 9 19.52 13.60 -1.14
N LYS A 10 18.62 13.40 -2.12
CA LYS A 10 17.65 12.30 -2.10
C LYS A 10 18.31 10.93 -2.24
N LEU A 11 19.33 10.81 -3.10
CA LEU A 11 20.10 9.58 -3.25
C LEU A 11 20.85 9.24 -1.96
N TYR A 12 21.45 10.24 -1.31
CA TYR A 12 22.09 10.08 -0.01
C TYR A 12 21.10 9.57 1.05
N ALA A 13 19.92 10.22 1.18
CA ALA A 13 18.90 9.78 2.12
C ALA A 13 18.43 8.34 1.83
N LYS A 14 18.28 7.96 0.56
CA LYS A 14 17.92 6.59 0.16
C LYS A 14 18.95 5.53 0.55
N GLN A 15 20.24 5.90 0.61
CA GLN A 15 21.33 4.98 0.94
C GLN A 15 21.59 4.90 2.45
N HIS A 16 21.42 6.00 3.18
CA HIS A 16 21.89 6.12 4.56
C HIS A 16 20.78 6.16 5.62
N ASP A 17 19.55 6.54 5.27
CA ASP A 17 18.43 6.57 6.21
C ASP A 17 17.60 5.27 6.12
N PRO A 18 17.62 4.42 7.17
CA PRO A 18 16.88 3.16 7.18
C PRO A 18 15.35 3.34 7.20
N LEU A 19 14.86 4.54 7.54
CA LEU A 19 13.44 4.89 7.53
C LEU A 19 13.01 5.59 6.23
N PHE A 20 13.96 5.87 5.32
CA PHE A 20 13.64 6.52 4.05
C PHE A 20 12.69 5.64 3.24
N ARG A 21 11.52 6.21 2.90
CA ARG A 21 10.52 5.57 2.05
C ARG A 21 10.12 6.52 0.95
N GLU A 22 10.14 6.00 -0.27
CA GLU A 22 9.80 6.76 -1.46
C GLU A 22 8.38 6.46 -1.92
N GLY A 23 7.70 7.48 -2.45
CA GLY A 23 6.32 7.37 -2.92
C GLY A 23 5.27 7.57 -1.83
N ARG A 24 4.01 7.27 -2.16
CA ARG A 24 2.88 7.50 -1.26
C ARG A 24 2.82 6.42 -0.17
N PRO A 25 2.68 6.79 1.12
CA PRO A 25 2.46 5.84 2.19
C PRO A 25 1.23 4.95 1.92
N LYS A 26 1.32 3.69 2.33
CA LYS A 26 0.20 2.74 2.21
C LYS A 26 -0.96 3.24 3.08
N THR A 27 -2.14 3.37 2.47
CA THR A 27 -3.35 3.86 3.17
C THR A 27 -3.95 2.82 4.11
N TYR A 28 -3.79 1.53 3.80
CA TYR A 28 -4.34 0.43 4.61
C TYR A 28 -3.19 -0.40 5.19
N SER A 29 -3.33 -0.82 6.45
CA SER A 29 -2.39 -1.72 7.10
C SER A 29 -2.47 -3.13 6.51
N ASP A 30 -1.41 -3.91 6.68
CA ASP A 30 -1.40 -5.29 6.20
C ASP A 30 -2.43 -6.17 6.94
N GLU A 31 -2.76 -5.83 8.18
CA GLU A 31 -3.83 -6.48 8.97
C GLU A 31 -5.22 -6.22 8.38
N GLN A 32 -5.53 -4.97 8.00
CA GLN A 32 -6.80 -4.64 7.35
C GLN A 32 -6.97 -5.39 6.02
N ILE A 33 -5.88 -5.51 5.28
CA ILE A 33 -5.84 -6.26 4.02
C ILE A 33 -6.03 -7.77 4.26
N ARG A 34 -5.39 -8.34 5.28
CA ARG A 34 -5.57 -9.74 5.68
C ARG A 34 -7.01 -10.00 6.10
N PHE A 35 -7.59 -9.13 6.93
CA PHE A 35 -9.00 -9.23 7.33
C PHE A 35 -9.92 -9.25 6.10
N ALA A 36 -9.74 -8.31 5.16
CA ALA A 36 -10.51 -8.29 3.93
C ALA A 36 -10.33 -9.56 3.08
N TYR A 37 -9.14 -10.16 3.08
CA TYR A 37 -8.85 -11.41 2.38
C TYR A 37 -9.57 -12.60 3.01
N GLU A 38 -9.63 -12.68 4.33
CA GLU A 38 -10.40 -13.74 5.02
C GLU A 38 -11.91 -13.61 4.73
N LEU A 39 -12.45 -12.40 4.68
CA LEU A 39 -13.84 -12.18 4.23
C LEU A 39 -14.06 -12.69 2.80
N ARG A 40 -13.06 -12.52 1.92
CA ARG A 40 -13.13 -13.01 0.54
C ARG A 40 -13.14 -14.54 0.46
N LYS A 41 -12.40 -15.22 1.33
CA LYS A 41 -12.40 -16.70 1.45
C LYS A 41 -13.73 -17.23 1.98
N GLN A 42 -14.40 -16.51 2.87
CA GLN A 42 -15.74 -16.83 3.36
C GLN A 42 -16.84 -16.68 2.30
N GLY A 43 -16.50 -16.27 1.07
CA GLY A 43 -17.44 -16.17 -0.05
C GLY A 43 -18.01 -14.77 -0.29
N MET A 44 -17.59 -13.73 0.46
CA MET A 44 -18.04 -12.37 0.18
C MET A 44 -17.51 -11.84 -1.15
N THR A 45 -18.35 -11.10 -1.87
CA THR A 45 -17.95 -10.43 -3.11
C THR A 45 -17.12 -9.17 -2.82
N TYR A 46 -16.30 -8.75 -3.78
CA TYR A 46 -15.50 -7.51 -3.66
C TYR A 46 -16.34 -6.26 -3.33
N LYS A 47 -17.57 -6.18 -3.85
CA LYS A 47 -18.50 -5.07 -3.58
C LYS A 47 -19.01 -5.08 -2.14
N MET A 48 -19.24 -6.25 -1.56
CA MET A 48 -19.64 -6.39 -0.16
C MET A 48 -18.49 -6.01 0.77
N ILE A 49 -17.28 -6.49 0.46
CA ILE A 49 -16.08 -6.17 1.24
C ILE A 49 -15.77 -4.66 1.19
N GLU A 50 -15.93 -4.02 0.03
CA GLU A 50 -15.75 -2.57 -0.13
C GLU A 50 -16.72 -1.79 0.75
N ARG A 51 -18.00 -2.18 0.78
CA ARG A 51 -19.00 -1.55 1.66
C ARG A 51 -18.69 -1.75 3.15
N LYS A 52 -18.11 -2.89 3.52
CA LYS A 52 -17.85 -3.25 4.92
C LYS A 52 -16.54 -2.65 5.46
N THR A 53 -15.49 -2.62 4.63
CA THR A 53 -14.13 -2.23 5.04
C THR A 53 -13.70 -0.86 4.52
N GLY A 54 -14.43 -0.29 3.56
CA GLY A 54 -14.04 0.93 2.86
C GLY A 54 -12.86 0.75 1.88
N ILE A 55 -12.36 -0.48 1.71
CA ILE A 55 -11.26 -0.78 0.80
C ILE A 55 -11.81 -0.92 -0.61
N SER A 56 -11.32 -0.09 -1.55
CA SER A 56 -11.83 -0.11 -2.91
C SER A 56 -11.59 -1.45 -3.63
N LYS A 57 -12.48 -1.84 -4.55
CA LYS A 57 -12.35 -3.09 -5.31
C LYS A 57 -10.99 -3.28 -5.98
N ARG A 58 -10.46 -2.22 -6.61
CA ARG A 58 -9.13 -2.21 -7.24
C ARG A 58 -8.03 -2.51 -6.23
N THR A 59 -8.13 -1.96 -5.03
CA THR A 59 -7.15 -2.21 -3.95
C THR A 59 -7.22 -3.64 -3.48
N GLN A 60 -8.43 -4.18 -3.27
CA GLN A 60 -8.62 -5.59 -2.90
C GLN A 60 -8.01 -6.52 -3.96
N GLN A 61 -8.35 -6.35 -5.24
CA GLN A 61 -7.83 -7.19 -6.34
C GLN A 61 -6.30 -7.18 -6.40
N ARG A 62 -5.69 -5.99 -6.32
CA ARG A 62 -4.22 -5.87 -6.37
C ARG A 62 -3.56 -6.51 -5.15
N ARG A 63 -4.09 -6.26 -3.95
CA ARG A 63 -3.47 -6.72 -2.71
C ARG A 63 -3.67 -8.21 -2.49
N PHE A 64 -4.83 -8.78 -2.83
CA PHE A 64 -5.09 -10.22 -2.68
C PHE A 64 -4.23 -11.09 -3.60
N LYS A 65 -3.79 -10.57 -4.74
CA LYS A 65 -2.83 -11.28 -5.61
C LYS A 65 -1.42 -11.38 -4.99
N SER A 66 -1.09 -10.45 -4.10
CA SER A 66 0.22 -10.36 -3.44
C SER A 66 0.26 -11.01 -2.04
N ILE A 67 -0.86 -11.59 -1.60
CA ILE A 67 -0.99 -12.36 -0.36
C ILE A 67 -0.89 -13.83 -0.74
#